data_AF-A0A1A7ZKH6-F1
#
_entry.id   AF-A0A1A7ZKH6-F1
#
_cell.length_a   1.000
_cell.length_b   1.000
_cell.length_c   1.000
_cell.angle_alpha   90.00
_cell.angle_beta   90.00
_cell.angle_gamma   90.00
#
_symmetry.space_group_name_H-M   'P 1'
#
loop_
_entity.id
_entity.type
_entity.pdbx_description
1 polymer ?
#
loop_
_entity_poly.entity_id
_entity_poly.type
_entity_poly.pdbx_seq_one_letter_code
_entity_poly.pdbx_strand_id
1 'polypeptide(L)'
;PCCWSITEEAKPFKKVDRFVPLHVRKKILQEQRPPLTVLEMSPCDGVLSPGGKVLVYVTFCPAEGGSYRRRLKVHVKDSSQQLMITALGQCEEPQLDL
;
A
#
# COMPACT_ATOMS: atom_id res chain seq x y z
N PRO A 1 15.46 -20.78 10.76
CA PRO A 1 15.06 -19.98 9.57
C PRO A 1 13.64 -19.45 9.81
N CYS A 2 13.35 -18.21 9.44
CA CYS A 2 12.08 -17.56 9.71
C CYS A 2 11.44 -17.11 8.40
N CYS A 3 10.15 -17.43 8.22
CA CYS A 3 9.36 -16.91 7.11
C CYS A 3 9.05 -15.43 7.37
N TRP A 4 9.14 -14.61 6.33
CA TRP A 4 8.80 -13.20 6.39
C TRP A 4 7.96 -12.80 5.17
N SER A 5 7.20 -11.72 5.31
CA SER A 5 6.51 -11.07 4.20
C SER A 5 6.39 -9.57 4.42
N ILE A 6 6.15 -8.82 3.35
CA ILE A 6 5.89 -7.38 3.35
C ILE A 6 4.65 -7.09 2.51
N THR A 7 3.73 -6.29 3.05
CA THR A 7 2.49 -5.91 2.37
C THR A 7 2.18 -4.43 2.60
N GLU A 8 1.54 -3.79 1.62
CA GLU A 8 0.99 -2.45 1.83
C GLU A 8 -0.26 -2.55 2.72
N GLU A 9 -0.37 -1.67 3.70
CA GLU A 9 -1.56 -1.58 4.53
C GLU A 9 -2.71 -0.98 3.72
N ALA A 10 -3.64 -1.85 3.29
CA ALA A 10 -4.89 -1.40 2.71
C ALA A 10 -5.72 -0.64 3.74
N LYS A 11 -6.22 0.55 3.38
CA LYS A 11 -7.29 1.19 4.15
C LYS A 11 -8.51 0.25 4.12
N PRO A 12 -9.13 -0.08 5.26
CA PRO A 12 -10.33 -0.90 5.26
C PRO A 12 -11.43 -0.20 4.45
N PHE A 13 -11.95 -0.89 3.44
CA PHE A 13 -13.15 -0.46 2.72
C PHE A 13 -14.30 -0.35 3.72
N LYS A 14 -14.88 0.85 3.84
CA LYS A 14 -16.05 1.06 4.71
C LYS A 14 -17.23 0.31 4.09
N LYS A 15 -17.75 -0.71 4.80
CA LYS A 15 -18.98 -1.41 4.39
C LYS A 15 -20.09 -0.38 4.18
N VAL A 16 -20.59 -0.27 2.96
CA VAL A 16 -21.71 0.63 2.64
C VAL A 16 -22.99 0.00 3.17
N ASP A 17 -23.70 0.73 4.03
CA ASP A 17 -24.98 0.30 4.58
C ASP A 17 -26.04 0.12 3.45
N ARG A 18 -26.86 -0.93 3.55
CA ARG A 18 -27.95 -1.26 2.63
C ARG A 18 -29.13 -0.28 2.73
N PHE A 19 -29.11 0.70 3.62
CA PHE A 19 -30.14 1.75 3.69
C PHE A 19 -29.72 3.07 3.01
N VAL A 20 -28.50 3.16 2.49
CA VAL A 20 -28.01 4.39 1.84
C VAL A 20 -28.63 4.52 0.43
N PRO A 21 -29.11 5.70 -0.02
CA PRO A 21 -29.68 5.86 -1.35
C PRO A 21 -28.73 5.48 -2.50
N LEU A 22 -29.25 4.95 -3.61
CA LEU A 22 -28.45 4.40 -4.72
C LEU A 22 -27.42 5.38 -5.31
N HIS A 23 -27.77 6.66 -5.42
CA HIS A 23 -26.89 7.71 -5.92
C HIS A 23 -25.71 7.99 -4.97
N VAL A 24 -25.95 7.90 -3.66
CA VAL A 24 -24.91 8.02 -2.63
C VAL A 24 -24.04 6.75 -2.62
N ARG A 25 -24.63 5.55 -2.75
CA ARG A 25 -23.85 4.30 -2.89
C ARG A 25 -22.91 4.32 -4.10
N LYS A 26 -23.38 4.82 -5.25
CA LYS A 26 -22.56 4.95 -6.46
C LYS A 26 -21.38 5.90 -6.23
N LYS A 27 -21.59 7.06 -5.58
CA LYS A 27 -20.49 7.97 -5.21
C LYS A 27 -19.49 7.29 -4.27
N ILE A 28 -19.97 6.65 -3.21
CA ILE A 28 -19.11 5.96 -2.24
C ILE A 28 -18.30 4.83 -2.90
N LEU A 29 -18.91 4.04 -3.80
CA LEU A 29 -18.21 2.98 -4.53
C LEU A 29 -17.17 3.52 -5.51
N GLN A 30 -17.44 4.70 -6.10
CA GLN A 30 -16.52 5.37 -7.02
C GLN A 30 -15.33 6.00 -6.27
N GLU A 31 -15.55 6.53 -5.06
CA GLU A 31 -14.50 6.97 -4.12
C GLU A 31 -13.74 5.79 -3.50
N GLN A 32 -14.38 4.61 -3.41
CA GLN A 32 -13.78 3.36 -2.97
C GLN A 32 -13.17 2.54 -4.13
N ARG A 33 -12.87 3.14 -5.27
CA ARG A 33 -12.02 2.46 -6.26
C ARG A 33 -10.75 1.98 -5.53
N PRO A 34 -10.31 0.73 -5.76
CA PRO A 34 -9.04 0.26 -5.20
C PRO A 34 -7.98 1.32 -5.52
N PRO A 35 -7.19 1.76 -4.53
CA PRO A 35 -6.08 2.66 -4.81
C PRO A 35 -5.27 2.05 -5.95
N LEU A 36 -5.04 2.82 -7.03
CA LEU A 36 -4.07 2.40 -8.04
C LEU A 36 -2.78 2.02 -7.30
N THR A 37 -2.18 0.89 -7.66
CA THR A 37 -0.98 0.40 -6.99
C THR A 37 0.12 1.45 -7.16
N VAL A 38 0.39 2.21 -6.10
CA VAL A 38 1.40 3.29 -6.11
C VAL A 38 2.79 2.72 -5.84
N LEU A 39 2.86 1.61 -5.13
CA LEU A 39 4.11 0.95 -4.75
C LEU A 39 4.09 -0.51 -5.21
N GLU A 40 5.07 -0.89 -6.01
CA GLU A 40 5.36 -2.28 -6.32
C GLU A 40 6.52 -2.77 -5.45
N MET A 41 6.44 -4.00 -4.96
CA MET A 41 7.47 -4.57 -4.08
C MET A 41 7.96 -5.92 -4.59
N SER A 42 9.25 -6.18 -4.42
CA SER A 42 9.90 -7.41 -4.89
C SER A 42 11.20 -7.69 -4.12
N PRO A 43 11.39 -8.87 -3.49
CA PRO A 43 10.38 -9.90 -3.22
C PRO A 43 9.42 -9.46 -2.10
N CYS A 44 8.17 -9.97 -2.12
CA CYS A 44 7.18 -9.68 -1.09
C CYS A 44 7.21 -10.66 0.09
N ASP A 45 7.88 -11.79 -0.05
CA ASP A 45 8.00 -12.81 0.99
C ASP A 45 9.24 -13.68 0.77
N GLY A 46 9.56 -14.49 1.79
CA GLY A 46 10.63 -15.46 1.71
C GLY A 46 11.00 -16.06 3.06
N VAL A 47 12.21 -16.64 3.12
CA VAL A 47 12.76 -17.25 4.33
C VAL A 47 14.15 -16.68 4.61
N LEU A 48 14.41 -16.29 5.85
CA LEU A 48 15.71 -15.81 6.31
C LEU A 48 16.34 -16.78 7.31
N SER A 49 17.62 -17.08 7.13
CA SER A 49 18.44 -17.78 8.13
C SER A 49 18.92 -16.79 9.21
N PRO A 50 19.30 -17.26 10.42
CA PRO A 50 19.91 -16.40 11.42
C PRO A 50 21.10 -15.62 10.85
N GLY A 51 21.14 -14.30 11.06
CA GLY A 51 22.15 -13.41 10.50
C GLY A 51 21.97 -13.07 9.00
N GLY A 52 21.01 -13.69 8.33
CA GLY A 52 20.69 -13.44 6.93
C GLY A 52 20.06 -12.07 6.71
N LYS A 53 20.16 -11.57 5.47
CA LYS A 53 19.55 -10.33 5.01
C LYS A 53 18.96 -10.56 3.62
N VAL A 54 17.92 -9.81 3.30
CA VAL A 54 17.29 -9.78 1.98
C VAL A 54 17.10 -8.32 1.58
N LEU A 55 17.33 -8.02 0.31
CA LEU A 55 17.06 -6.72 -0.27
C LEU A 55 15.64 -6.75 -0.85
N VAL A 56 14.80 -5.82 -0.42
CA VAL A 56 13.46 -5.62 -0.97
C VAL A 56 13.47 -4.35 -1.79
N TYR A 57 13.16 -4.48 -3.07
CA TYR A 57 12.94 -3.36 -3.97
C TYR A 57 11.54 -2.82 -3.79
N VAL A 58 11.43 -1.51 -3.65
CA VAL A 58 10.16 -0.79 -3.57
C VAL A 58 10.16 0.23 -4.70
N THR A 59 9.34 0.00 -5.71
CA THR A 59 9.22 0.87 -6.90
C THR A 59 8.02 1.79 -6.73
N PHE A 60 8.24 3.10 -6.84
CA PHE A 60 7.20 4.12 -6.76
C PHE A 60 6.69 4.48 -8.16
N CYS A 61 5.44 4.14 -8.44
CA CYS A 61 4.77 4.30 -9.73
C CYS A 61 3.46 5.09 -9.57
N PRO A 62 3.52 6.40 -9.22
CA PRO A 62 2.32 7.22 -9.08
C PRO A 62 1.66 7.44 -10.45
N ALA A 63 0.34 7.25 -10.52
CA ALA A 63 -0.43 7.52 -11.73
C ALA A 63 -0.89 8.99 -11.84
N GLU A 64 -0.99 9.69 -10.70
CA GLU A 64 -1.53 11.04 -10.58
C GLU A 64 -0.53 11.93 -9.82
N GLY A 65 -0.62 13.26 -10.03
CA GLY A 65 0.12 14.22 -9.23
C GLY A 65 -0.35 14.21 -7.78
N GLY A 66 0.55 14.49 -6.84
CA GLY A 66 0.24 14.69 -5.43
C GLY A 66 1.25 14.08 -4.47
N SER A 67 0.93 14.22 -3.18
CA SER A 67 1.73 13.68 -2.08
C SER A 67 1.20 12.32 -1.64
N TYR A 68 2.11 11.35 -1.53
CA TYR A 68 1.82 9.98 -1.18
C TYR A 68 2.45 9.63 0.17
N ARG A 69 1.64 9.02 1.05
CA ARG A 69 2.10 8.45 2.32
C ARG A 69 1.53 7.05 2.47
N ARG A 70 2.37 6.04 2.28
CA ARG A 70 1.99 4.62 2.36
C ARG A 70 2.67 3.96 3.56
N ARG A 71 2.00 2.95 4.12
CA ARG A 71 2.54 2.14 5.22
C ARG A 71 2.73 0.72 4.74
N LEU A 72 3.96 0.22 4.84
CA LEU A 72 4.34 -1.15 4.52
C LEU A 72 4.49 -1.91 5.83
N LYS A 73 3.76 -3.01 5.97
CA LYS A 73 3.81 -3.88 7.13
C LYS A 73 4.71 -5.05 6.84
N VAL A 74 5.75 -5.22 7.63
CA VAL A 74 6.61 -6.40 7.60
C VAL A 74 6.09 -7.39 8.65
N HIS A 75 5.81 -8.61 8.21
CA HIS A 75 5.38 -9.70 9.06
C HIS A 75 6.49 -10.75 9.14
N VAL A 76 6.89 -11.10 10.35
CA VAL A 76 7.80 -12.23 10.61
C VAL A 76 6.98 -13.30 11.32
N LYS A 77 6.97 -14.51 10.76
CA LYS A 77 6.21 -15.63 11.32
C LYS A 77 6.63 -15.88 12.77
N ASP A 78 5.65 -16.08 13.64
CA ASP A 78 5.81 -16.36 15.07
C ASP A 78 6.46 -15.21 15.88
N SER A 79 6.56 -14.01 15.30
CA SER A 79 6.96 -12.79 16.02
C SER A 79 5.74 -12.01 16.48
N SER A 80 5.76 -11.55 17.74
CA SER A 80 4.78 -10.59 18.27
C SER A 80 5.11 -9.14 17.90
N GLN A 81 6.31 -8.88 17.38
CA GLN A 81 6.74 -7.55 16.98
C GLN A 81 6.11 -7.17 15.64
N GLN A 82 5.54 -5.96 15.60
CA GLN A 82 5.05 -5.36 14.37
C GLN A 82 6.07 -4.37 13.85
N LEU A 83 6.60 -4.63 12.65
CA LEU A 83 7.48 -3.69 11.96
C LEU A 83 6.69 -2.96 10.86
N MET A 84 6.68 -1.64 10.93
CA MET A 84 6.02 -0.77 9.95
C MET A 84 7.01 0.22 9.35
N ILE A 85 7.01 0.32 8.02
CA ILE A 85 7.82 1.26 7.25
C ILE A 85 6.87 2.28 6.63
N THR A 86 7.16 3.57 6.80
CA THR A 86 6.40 4.63 6.12
C THR A 86 7.16 5.06 4.87
N ALA A 87 6.53 4.91 3.71
CA ALA A 87 7.04 5.41 2.43
C ALA A 87 6.36 6.75 2.12
N LEU A 88 7.17 7.78 1.89
CA LEU A 88 6.73 9.11 1.47
C LEU A 88 7.18 9.34 0.03
N GLY A 89 6.32 9.93 -0.78
CA GLY A 89 6.62 10.28 -2.16
C GLY A 89 5.83 11.50 -2.60
N GLN A 90 6.32 12.19 -3.62
CA GLN A 90 5.63 13.30 -4.25
C GLN A 90 5.74 13.12 -5.77
N CYS A 91 4.64 13.37 -6.46
CA CYS A 91 4.57 13.40 -7.91
C CYS A 91 4.02 14.76 -8.32
N GLU A 92 4.61 15.40 -9.32
CA GLU A 92 4.07 16.63 -9.89
C GLU A 92 3.47 16.30 -11.25
N GLU A 93 2.29 16.86 -11.51
CA GLU A 93 1.67 16.74 -12.83
C GLU A 93 2.37 17.67 -13.82
N PRO A 94 2.70 17.18 -15.04
CA PRO A 94 3.28 18.02 -16.07
C PRO A 94 2.30 19.15 -16.40
N GLN A 95 2.73 20.38 -16.17
CA GLN A 95 1.99 21.56 -16.59
C GLN A 95 2.42 21.93 -18.01
N LEU A 96 1.45 22.20 -18.89
CA LEU A 96 1.72 22.86 -20.15
C LEU A 96 1.70 24.36 -19.89
N ASP A 97 2.88 24.97 -19.90
CA ASP A 97 2.98 26.43 -19.96
C ASP A 97 2.52 26.88 -21.36
N LEU A 98 1.49 27.73 -21.40
CA LEU A 98 0.89 28.33 -22.61
C LEU A 98 1.55 29.67 -22.94
#